data_AF-A0A960WKV7-F1
#
_entry.id   AF-A0A960WKV7-F1
#
_cell.length_a   1.000
_cell.length_b   1.000
_cell.length_c   1.000
_cell.angle_alpha   90.00
_cell.angle_beta   90.00
_cell.angle_gamma   90.00
#
_symmetry.space_group_name_H-M   'P 1'
#
loop_
_entity.id
_entity.type
_entity.pdbx_description
1 polymer ?
#
loop_
_entity_poly.entity_id
_entity_poly.type
_entity_poly.pdbx_seq_one_letter_code
_entity_poly.pdbx_strand_id
1 'polypeptide(L)'
;MKNNNKDQLNSSKSENQINRTLHKILDFIRLSLPFILLISGSIMWKFLSPEYSNSIENYIAGLSNNFLAFPIVLVVYCILSLLVFPISILLYGTILTFDFFPGILYAVSGTMAAAVLNYYQGKIFSQKYLHQFLENRKLNDLKVALQTPGLATIIVIRLTPLAPFTIENYLAGAVGVNFRNYALGTFLGLFPSILSIGFITTALKPYIQNPVFYIPIYFAMSSVLLLLVFSVRKAIEGIARYFEQKKIGSTVYTKLDQIDNIQSFFSHKNWLASYLNNLNYGKEGKNYFVKVQSGSNYEVLMLFQLVSIAALDLLKFASSGNVVVRRVIHPLSRFLLKNRKINILINGCPMLTGDLRILGSTGDFNETDITISALKKLKRIVKYDAVIIKDISKPFEKKLPEYKEFQVEPNMVIEIVWKDMKSYIESLRTKYRQRYHSTQKKSSKIEQKKMSFLEIVEHNAEINNLFASVLKSDKFNLENVDQDYFQRASLTPGFTFYGYFIGWQMVAFRTSIVADNEIIAHYVGYDVEINEENRVYLRMLYDYLEEAVQNNYRTLHLGRTALEIKSSIGAVRQEFTLLYNSRNWLFAALGKYFIGKIPATSFIPRSPFK
;
A
#
# COMPACT_ATOMS: atom_id res chain seq x y z
N MET A 1 -21.27 -22.01 -22.20
CA MET A 1 -19.81 -21.71 -22.29
C MET A 1 -19.31 -20.55 -21.41
N LYS A 2 -20.11 -19.52 -21.06
CA LYS A 2 -19.65 -18.42 -20.17
C LYS A 2 -19.60 -18.72 -18.65
N ASN A 3 -20.31 -19.73 -18.15
CA ASN A 3 -20.26 -20.12 -16.73
C ASN A 3 -18.99 -20.91 -16.38
N ASN A 4 -18.52 -21.82 -17.25
CA ASN A 4 -17.32 -22.61 -17.01
C ASN A 4 -16.05 -21.76 -16.80
N ASN A 5 -15.94 -20.60 -17.47
CA ASN A 5 -14.77 -19.72 -17.30
C ASN A 5 -14.77 -18.95 -15.96
N LYS A 6 -15.94 -18.72 -15.35
CA LYS A 6 -16.04 -18.05 -14.03
C LYS A 6 -15.70 -19.03 -12.90
N ASP A 7 -16.14 -20.27 -13.03
CA ASP A 7 -15.82 -21.34 -12.09
C ASP A 7 -14.34 -21.74 -12.20
N GLN A 8 -13.77 -21.76 -13.39
CA GLN A 8 -12.32 -21.94 -13.57
C GLN A 8 -11.49 -20.78 -12.96
N LEU A 9 -11.91 -19.52 -13.10
CA LEU A 9 -11.21 -18.36 -12.53
C LEU A 9 -11.33 -18.28 -11.00
N ASN A 10 -12.47 -18.69 -10.45
CA ASN A 10 -12.67 -18.77 -9.00
C ASN A 10 -11.94 -19.99 -8.40
N SER A 11 -11.89 -21.11 -9.13
CA SER A 11 -11.07 -22.27 -8.75
C SER A 11 -9.59 -21.93 -8.77
N SER A 12 -9.08 -21.18 -9.76
CA SER A 12 -7.67 -20.81 -9.81
C SER A 12 -7.28 -19.77 -8.75
N LYS A 13 -8.21 -18.91 -8.33
CA LYS A 13 -8.00 -17.99 -7.19
C LYS A 13 -8.03 -18.73 -5.85
N SER A 14 -8.94 -19.69 -5.67
CA SER A 14 -8.97 -20.51 -4.45
C SER A 14 -7.76 -21.45 -4.39
N GLU A 15 -7.37 -22.07 -5.51
CA GLU A 15 -6.12 -22.83 -5.66
C GLU A 15 -4.90 -21.97 -5.36
N ASN A 16 -4.82 -20.73 -5.86
CA ASN A 16 -3.69 -19.85 -5.54
C ASN A 16 -3.65 -19.45 -4.06
N GLN A 17 -4.80 -19.34 -3.39
CA GLN A 17 -4.88 -19.03 -1.97
C GLN A 17 -4.59 -20.26 -1.10
N ILE A 18 -5.05 -21.43 -1.51
CA ILE A 18 -4.76 -22.75 -0.91
C ILE A 18 -3.28 -23.06 -1.13
N ASN A 19 -2.73 -22.89 -2.32
CA ASN A 19 -1.31 -23.05 -2.64
C ASN A 19 -0.44 -22.07 -1.84
N ARG A 20 -0.86 -20.81 -1.63
CA ARG A 20 -0.16 -19.89 -0.73
C ARG A 20 -0.21 -20.32 0.73
N THR A 21 -1.31 -20.91 1.17
CA THR A 21 -1.47 -21.39 2.55
C THR A 21 -0.71 -22.69 2.76
N LEU A 22 -0.75 -23.60 1.79
CA LEU A 22 0.06 -24.81 1.70
C LEU A 22 1.54 -24.49 1.62
N HIS A 23 1.97 -23.47 0.85
CA HIS A 23 3.37 -23.03 0.81
C HIS A 23 3.80 -22.44 2.16
N LYS A 24 2.93 -21.70 2.85
CA LYS A 24 3.20 -21.23 4.22
C LYS A 24 3.29 -22.38 5.23
N ILE A 25 2.45 -23.40 5.10
CA ILE A 25 2.45 -24.60 5.94
C ILE A 25 3.67 -25.46 5.62
N LEU A 26 4.02 -25.64 4.36
CA LEU A 26 5.22 -26.35 3.91
C LEU A 26 6.49 -25.59 4.28
N ASP A 27 6.52 -24.26 4.21
CA ASP A 27 7.61 -23.43 4.74
C ASP A 27 7.71 -23.58 6.26
N PHE A 28 6.58 -23.58 6.97
CA PHE A 28 6.54 -23.80 8.42
C PHE A 28 7.00 -25.21 8.81
N ILE A 29 6.62 -26.23 8.04
CA ILE A 29 7.07 -27.62 8.21
C ILE A 29 8.56 -27.73 7.87
N ARG A 30 9.04 -27.13 6.77
CA ARG A 30 10.47 -27.13 6.39
C ARG A 30 11.34 -26.39 7.39
N LEU A 31 10.85 -25.30 7.98
CA LEU A 31 11.53 -24.55 9.04
C LEU A 31 11.45 -25.27 10.39
N SER A 32 10.37 -26.01 10.67
CA SER A 32 10.19 -26.74 11.93
C SER A 32 10.78 -28.15 11.90
N LEU A 33 10.99 -28.77 10.74
CA LEU A 33 11.52 -30.13 10.62
C LEU A 33 12.93 -30.29 11.21
N PRO A 34 13.91 -29.38 10.98
CA PRO A 34 15.20 -29.44 11.67
C PRO A 34 15.03 -29.30 13.19
N PHE A 35 14.13 -28.41 13.64
CA PHE A 35 13.83 -28.24 15.06
C PHE A 35 13.19 -29.49 15.68
N ILE A 36 12.27 -30.14 14.95
CA ILE A 36 11.62 -31.39 15.37
C ILE A 36 12.65 -32.52 15.42
N LEU A 37 13.52 -32.63 14.42
CA LEU A 37 14.60 -33.62 14.39
C LEU A 37 15.60 -33.40 15.54
N LEU A 38 15.96 -32.16 15.85
CA LEU A 38 16.85 -31.82 16.98
C LEU A 38 16.20 -32.08 18.34
N ILE A 39 14.92 -31.70 18.51
CA ILE A 39 14.16 -31.99 19.72
C ILE A 39 14.00 -33.50 19.88
N SER A 40 13.68 -34.22 18.80
CA SER A 40 13.58 -35.68 18.80
C SER A 40 14.91 -36.35 19.13
N GLY A 41 16.03 -35.85 18.60
CA GLY A 41 17.38 -36.35 18.92
C GLY A 41 17.77 -36.06 20.37
N SER A 42 17.42 -34.89 20.89
CA SER A 42 17.65 -34.51 22.30
C SER A 42 16.81 -35.35 23.26
N ILE A 43 15.57 -35.67 22.87
CA ILE A 43 14.68 -36.58 23.61
C ILE A 43 15.21 -38.01 23.52
N MET A 44 15.62 -38.48 22.34
CA MET A 44 16.23 -39.80 22.15
C MET A 44 17.51 -39.97 22.97
N TRP A 45 18.32 -38.92 23.14
CA TRP A 45 19.50 -38.94 24.02
C TRP A 45 19.14 -39.26 25.48
N LYS A 46 17.98 -38.80 25.96
CA LYS A 46 17.48 -39.12 27.31
C LYS A 46 17.04 -40.59 27.45
N PHE A 47 16.75 -41.25 26.33
CA PHE A 47 16.34 -42.66 26.27
C PHE A 47 17.47 -43.60 25.79
N LEU A 48 18.67 -43.07 25.50
CA LEU A 48 19.86 -43.89 25.24
C LEU A 48 20.27 -44.56 26.56
N SER A 49 20.64 -45.85 26.51
CA SER A 49 21.10 -46.52 27.73
C SER A 49 22.40 -45.87 28.23
N PRO A 50 22.62 -45.80 29.57
CA PRO A 50 23.82 -45.21 30.14
C PRO A 50 25.13 -45.81 29.59
N GLU A 51 25.12 -47.08 29.20
CA GLU A 51 26.27 -47.78 28.61
C GLU A 51 26.70 -47.19 27.25
N TYR A 52 25.74 -46.88 26.36
CA TYR A 52 26.04 -46.24 25.08
C TYR A 52 26.46 -44.78 25.25
N SER A 53 25.82 -44.03 26.16
CA SER A 53 26.21 -42.64 26.46
C SER A 53 27.65 -42.58 26.97
N ASN A 54 28.00 -43.43 27.95
CA ASN A 54 29.34 -43.49 28.53
C ASN A 54 30.38 -43.93 27.49
N SER A 55 30.03 -44.86 26.59
CA SER A 55 30.92 -45.30 25.51
C SER A 55 31.24 -44.18 24.52
N ILE A 56 30.24 -43.37 24.15
CA ILE A 56 30.40 -42.21 23.28
C ILE A 56 31.22 -41.12 23.99
N GLU A 57 30.93 -40.83 25.26
CA GLU A 57 31.69 -39.87 26.07
C GLU A 57 33.16 -40.27 26.19
N ASN A 58 33.45 -41.55 26.45
CA ASN A 58 34.82 -42.07 26.53
C ASN A 58 35.55 -41.98 25.18
N TYR A 59 34.86 -42.22 24.06
CA TYR A 59 35.43 -42.06 22.72
C TYR A 59 35.74 -40.59 22.39
N ILE A 60 34.84 -39.68 22.73
CA ILE A 60 35.02 -38.22 22.57
C ILE A 60 36.15 -37.71 23.48
N ALA A 61 36.24 -38.19 24.72
CA ALA A 61 37.34 -37.86 25.63
C ALA A 61 38.68 -38.34 25.07
N GLY A 62 38.74 -39.56 24.50
CA GLY A 62 39.94 -40.09 23.85
C GLY A 62 40.36 -39.35 22.58
N LEU A 63 39.41 -38.71 21.88
CA LEU A 63 39.68 -37.87 20.71
C LEU A 63 40.46 -36.60 21.05
N SER A 64 40.26 -36.01 22.24
CA SER A 64 40.91 -34.75 22.64
C SER A 64 42.44 -34.78 22.56
N ASN A 65 43.06 -35.96 22.74
CA ASN A 65 44.52 -36.15 22.76
C ASN A 65 45.06 -36.87 21.50
N ASN A 66 44.23 -37.08 20.48
CA ASN A 66 44.63 -37.84 19.28
C ASN A 66 44.99 -36.89 18.12
N PHE A 67 46.10 -37.17 17.42
CA PHE A 67 46.49 -36.42 16.21
C PHE A 67 45.41 -36.48 15.10
N LEU A 68 44.60 -37.54 15.06
CA LEU A 68 43.50 -37.69 14.10
C LEU A 68 42.27 -36.83 14.45
N ALA A 69 42.25 -36.14 15.57
CA ALA A 69 41.11 -35.31 15.98
C ALA A 69 40.75 -34.25 14.95
N PHE A 70 41.74 -33.52 14.45
CA PHE A 70 41.55 -32.45 13.47
C PHE A 70 40.87 -32.93 12.18
N PRO A 71 41.38 -33.96 11.45
CA PRO A 71 40.73 -34.44 10.23
C PRO A 71 39.33 -35.04 10.51
N ILE A 72 39.13 -35.70 11.66
CA ILE A 72 37.81 -36.22 12.04
C ILE A 72 36.78 -35.09 12.17
N VAL A 73 37.13 -34.01 12.86
CA VAL A 73 36.25 -32.84 13.00
C VAL A 73 35.90 -32.24 11.63
N LEU A 74 36.87 -32.09 10.73
CA LEU A 74 36.60 -31.60 9.37
C LEU A 74 35.58 -32.47 8.62
N VAL A 75 35.75 -33.79 8.67
CA VAL A 75 34.85 -34.74 8.01
C VAL A 75 33.44 -34.67 8.60
N VAL A 76 33.32 -34.60 9.92
CA VAL A 76 32.03 -34.48 10.62
C VAL A 76 31.29 -33.21 10.20
N TYR A 77 32.00 -32.06 10.15
CA TYR A 77 31.41 -30.80 9.69
C TYR A 77 30.92 -30.89 8.24
N CYS A 78 31.73 -31.46 7.35
CA CYS A 78 31.34 -31.65 5.96
C CYS A 78 30.08 -32.53 5.83
N ILE A 79 30.07 -33.72 6.44
CA ILE A 79 28.94 -34.68 6.38
C ILE A 79 27.67 -34.04 6.94
N LEU A 80 27.74 -33.48 8.15
CA LEU A 80 26.55 -32.93 8.80
C LEU A 80 26.05 -31.67 8.11
N SER A 81 26.93 -30.87 7.49
CA SER A 81 26.50 -29.71 6.70
C SER A 81 25.64 -30.09 5.50
N LEU A 82 25.90 -31.26 4.87
CA LEU A 82 25.08 -31.77 3.77
C LEU A 82 23.67 -32.14 4.22
N LEU A 83 23.49 -32.45 5.50
CA LEU A 83 22.19 -32.73 6.12
C LEU A 83 21.48 -31.47 6.64
N VAL A 84 21.99 -30.27 6.32
CA VAL A 84 21.49 -28.98 6.84
C VAL A 84 21.51 -28.95 8.38
N PHE A 85 22.46 -29.66 8.98
CA PHE A 85 22.62 -29.68 10.42
C PHE A 85 23.03 -28.29 10.94
N PRO A 86 22.50 -27.83 12.10
CA PRO A 86 22.86 -26.52 12.63
C PRO A 86 24.36 -26.45 12.96
N ILE A 87 25.06 -25.60 12.20
CA ILE A 87 26.51 -25.43 12.34
C ILE A 87 26.90 -24.97 13.75
N SER A 88 26.05 -24.19 14.40
CA SER A 88 26.22 -23.72 15.78
C SER A 88 26.43 -24.85 16.78
N ILE A 89 25.65 -25.92 16.71
CA ILE A 89 25.76 -27.07 17.61
C ILE A 89 27.14 -27.72 17.48
N LEU A 90 27.65 -27.82 16.26
CA LEU A 90 28.99 -28.34 16.00
C LEU A 90 30.06 -27.43 16.58
N LEU A 91 29.90 -26.10 16.47
CA LEU A 91 30.82 -25.14 17.09
C LEU A 91 30.90 -25.34 18.61
N TYR A 92 29.75 -25.40 19.30
CA TYR A 92 29.70 -25.65 20.74
C TYR A 92 30.33 -27.00 21.12
N GLY A 93 29.94 -28.09 20.44
CA GLY A 93 30.49 -29.42 20.72
C GLY A 93 31.99 -29.48 20.53
N THR A 94 32.51 -28.85 19.48
CA THR A 94 33.95 -28.79 19.19
C THR A 94 34.70 -28.00 20.27
N ILE A 95 34.19 -26.83 20.66
CA ILE A 95 34.83 -25.99 21.69
C ILE A 95 34.75 -26.66 23.07
N LEU A 96 33.65 -27.33 23.41
CA LEU A 96 33.53 -28.06 24.68
C LEU A 96 34.53 -29.22 24.77
N THR A 97 34.76 -29.91 23.63
CA THR A 97 35.62 -31.09 23.53
C THR A 97 37.11 -30.74 23.54
N PHE A 98 37.51 -29.69 22.82
CA PHE A 98 38.93 -29.37 22.56
C PHE A 98 39.41 -28.08 23.25
N ASP A 99 38.59 -27.51 24.13
CA ASP A 99 38.82 -26.22 24.80
C ASP A 99 39.00 -25.04 23.82
N PHE A 100 39.26 -23.84 24.34
CA PHE A 100 39.13 -22.60 23.57
C PHE A 100 40.03 -22.54 22.33
N PHE A 101 41.36 -22.64 22.48
CA PHE A 101 42.28 -22.41 21.36
C PHE A 101 42.24 -23.51 20.30
N PRO A 102 42.38 -24.80 20.63
CA PRO A 102 42.26 -25.87 19.64
C PRO A 102 40.84 -25.99 19.10
N GLY A 103 39.82 -25.82 19.95
CA GLY A 103 38.42 -25.85 19.54
C GLY A 103 38.06 -24.76 18.52
N ILE A 104 38.53 -23.51 18.70
CA ILE A 104 38.33 -22.44 17.71
C ILE A 104 39.02 -22.79 16.39
N LEU A 105 40.26 -23.26 16.41
CA LEU A 105 40.98 -23.64 15.20
C LEU A 105 40.24 -24.75 14.43
N TYR A 106 39.76 -25.77 15.14
CA TYR A 106 39.07 -26.91 14.56
C TYR A 106 37.69 -26.50 14.03
N ALA A 107 36.97 -25.68 14.79
CA ALA A 107 35.66 -25.16 14.44
C ALA A 107 35.69 -24.25 13.19
N VAL A 108 36.66 -23.34 13.11
CA VAL A 108 36.86 -22.46 11.94
C VAL A 108 37.23 -23.31 10.72
N SER A 109 38.18 -24.24 10.87
CA SER A 109 38.62 -25.08 9.76
C SER A 109 37.49 -25.99 9.25
N GLY A 110 36.72 -26.60 10.16
CA GLY A 110 35.57 -27.45 9.82
C GLY A 110 34.45 -26.67 9.13
N THR A 111 34.14 -25.47 9.64
CA THR A 111 33.15 -24.58 9.03
C THR A 111 33.58 -24.15 7.63
N MET A 112 34.87 -23.80 7.45
CA MET A 112 35.40 -23.42 6.14
C MET A 112 35.39 -24.59 5.16
N ALA A 113 35.80 -25.80 5.58
CA ALA A 113 35.76 -26.99 4.75
C ALA A 113 34.33 -27.31 4.29
N ALA A 114 33.36 -27.29 5.20
CA ALA A 114 31.94 -27.45 4.90
C ALA A 114 31.42 -26.35 3.96
N ALA A 115 31.81 -25.09 4.18
CA ALA A 115 31.40 -23.97 3.32
C ALA A 115 31.92 -24.11 1.88
N VAL A 116 33.15 -24.57 1.72
CA VAL A 116 33.78 -24.83 0.42
C VAL A 116 33.09 -25.99 -0.29
N LEU A 117 32.84 -27.09 0.42
CA LEU A 117 32.15 -28.26 -0.12
C LEU A 117 30.76 -27.89 -0.68
N ASN A 118 29.94 -27.21 0.13
CA ASN A 118 28.60 -26.80 -0.27
C ASN A 118 28.61 -25.78 -1.42
N TYR A 119 29.60 -24.88 -1.44
CA TYR A 119 29.80 -23.95 -2.57
C TYR A 119 30.07 -24.70 -3.88
N TYR A 120 30.97 -25.68 -3.88
CA TYR A 120 31.26 -26.43 -5.10
C TYR A 120 30.08 -27.31 -5.52
N GLN A 121 29.33 -27.85 -4.57
CA GLN A 121 28.07 -28.52 -4.86
C GLN A 121 27.09 -27.58 -5.59
N GLY A 122 26.89 -26.37 -5.07
CA GLY A 122 26.07 -25.35 -5.74
C GLY A 122 26.58 -25.00 -7.14
N LYS A 123 27.89 -24.84 -7.29
CA LYS A 123 28.52 -24.51 -8.57
C LYS A 123 28.32 -25.58 -9.65
N ILE A 124 28.30 -26.86 -9.25
CA ILE A 124 28.16 -28.00 -10.17
C ILE A 124 26.69 -28.26 -10.54
N PHE A 125 25.74 -28.12 -9.61
CA PHE A 125 24.37 -28.62 -9.78
C PHE A 125 23.32 -27.59 -10.28
N SER A 126 23.67 -26.31 -10.51
CA SER A 126 22.69 -25.24 -10.26
C SER A 126 22.35 -24.18 -11.34
N GLN A 127 22.37 -24.45 -12.65
CA GLN A 127 21.73 -23.49 -13.57
C GLN A 127 20.22 -23.73 -13.79
N LYS A 128 19.75 -24.98 -13.77
CA LYS A 128 18.38 -25.33 -14.20
C LYS A 128 17.31 -25.33 -13.08
N TYR A 129 17.67 -25.73 -11.85
CA TYR A 129 16.74 -25.85 -10.71
C TYR A 129 16.64 -24.59 -9.84
N LEU A 130 17.64 -23.70 -9.95
CA LEU A 130 17.73 -22.47 -9.18
C LEU A 130 16.60 -21.47 -9.51
N HIS A 131 16.18 -21.43 -10.78
CA HIS A 131 15.11 -20.52 -11.22
C HIS A 131 13.76 -20.84 -10.57
N GLN A 132 13.41 -22.12 -10.40
CA GLN A 132 12.16 -22.53 -9.76
C GLN A 132 12.17 -22.32 -8.23
N PHE A 133 13.34 -22.44 -7.59
CA PHE A 133 13.44 -22.24 -6.14
C PHE A 133 13.50 -20.75 -5.74
N LEU A 134 14.07 -19.89 -6.61
CA LEU A 134 14.25 -18.45 -6.35
C LEU A 134 13.06 -17.56 -6.76
N GLU A 135 12.00 -18.08 -7.37
CA GLU A 135 10.78 -17.31 -7.68
C GLU A 135 10.00 -16.85 -6.43
N ASN A 136 10.35 -17.36 -5.24
CA ASN A 136 9.83 -16.87 -3.98
C ASN A 136 10.44 -15.51 -3.59
N ARG A 137 9.57 -14.50 -3.41
CA ARG A 137 9.92 -13.11 -3.02
C ARG A 137 10.91 -12.99 -1.84
N LYS A 138 11.00 -13.98 -0.94
CA LYS A 138 11.90 -13.95 0.23
C LYS A 138 13.39 -14.13 -0.12
N LEU A 139 13.71 -14.80 -1.23
CA LEU A 139 15.10 -15.11 -1.63
C LEU A 139 15.58 -14.28 -2.83
N ASN A 140 14.68 -13.48 -3.41
CA ASN A 140 15.01 -12.60 -4.53
C ASN A 140 16.00 -11.49 -4.11
N ASP A 141 15.90 -10.98 -2.88
CA ASP A 141 16.86 -10.04 -2.29
C ASP A 141 18.28 -10.63 -2.24
N LEU A 142 18.40 -11.92 -1.90
CA LEU A 142 19.69 -12.62 -1.84
C LEU A 142 20.25 -12.90 -3.24
N LYS A 143 19.38 -13.22 -4.20
CA LYS A 143 19.74 -13.31 -5.62
C LYS A 143 20.29 -11.99 -6.14
N VAL A 144 19.61 -10.87 -5.87
CA VAL A 144 20.02 -9.52 -6.28
C VAL A 144 21.33 -9.11 -5.60
N ALA A 145 21.49 -9.37 -4.30
CA ALA A 145 22.73 -9.08 -3.57
C ALA A 145 23.94 -9.87 -4.12
N LEU A 146 23.72 -11.08 -4.64
CA LEU A 146 24.77 -11.92 -5.22
C LEU A 146 25.02 -11.68 -6.71
N GLN A 147 24.28 -10.77 -7.38
CA GLN A 147 24.47 -10.46 -8.80
C GLN A 147 25.76 -9.66 -9.08
N THR A 148 26.29 -8.91 -8.10
CA THR A 148 27.59 -8.21 -8.19
C THR A 148 28.42 -8.40 -6.90
N PRO A 149 28.90 -9.63 -6.61
CA PRO A 149 29.42 -9.96 -5.30
C PRO A 149 30.90 -9.58 -5.16
N GLY A 150 31.16 -8.42 -4.54
CA GLY A 150 32.47 -8.09 -3.99
C GLY A 150 32.73 -8.80 -2.66
N LEU A 151 33.98 -8.77 -2.18
CA LEU A 151 34.37 -9.32 -0.87
C LEU A 151 33.49 -8.78 0.27
N ALA A 152 33.24 -7.47 0.29
CA ALA A 152 32.42 -6.80 1.31
C ALA A 152 30.97 -7.32 1.31
N THR A 153 30.40 -7.63 0.13
CA THR A 153 29.05 -8.16 0.00
C THR A 153 28.91 -9.51 0.71
N ILE A 154 29.89 -10.41 0.56
CA ILE A 154 29.89 -11.71 1.23
C ILE A 154 30.00 -11.56 2.74
N ILE A 155 30.87 -10.67 3.23
CA ILE A 155 31.02 -10.39 4.67
C ILE A 155 29.70 -9.91 5.26
N VAL A 156 29.04 -8.93 4.62
CA VAL A 156 27.75 -8.39 5.09
C VAL A 156 26.66 -9.47 5.09
N ILE A 157 26.62 -10.32 4.06
CA ILE A 157 25.70 -11.47 4.01
C ILE A 157 25.95 -12.41 5.19
N ARG A 158 27.20 -12.76 5.52
CA ARG A 158 27.49 -13.67 6.67
C ARG A 158 27.16 -13.10 8.04
N LEU A 159 27.22 -11.78 8.17
CA LEU A 159 26.80 -11.09 9.40
C LEU A 159 25.28 -10.95 9.50
N THR A 160 24.54 -11.26 8.43
CA THR A 160 23.09 -11.16 8.35
C THR A 160 22.47 -12.58 8.25
N PRO A 161 21.56 -13.00 9.13
CA PRO A 161 20.96 -14.33 9.08
C PRO A 161 19.88 -14.36 7.98
N LEU A 162 20.29 -14.43 6.72
CA LEU A 162 19.40 -14.42 5.55
C LEU A 162 18.89 -15.82 5.20
N ALA A 163 19.69 -16.86 5.42
CA ALA A 163 19.29 -18.25 5.22
C ALA A 163 20.12 -19.22 6.10
N PRO A 164 19.70 -20.50 6.24
CA PRO A 164 20.54 -21.53 6.85
C PRO A 164 21.91 -21.66 6.17
N PHE A 165 22.95 -21.96 6.95
CA PHE A 165 24.36 -22.02 6.52
C PHE A 165 24.58 -22.80 5.21
N THR A 166 24.07 -24.02 5.11
CA THR A 166 24.20 -24.87 3.91
C THR A 166 23.59 -24.21 2.67
N ILE A 167 22.44 -23.55 2.83
CA ILE A 167 21.72 -22.91 1.73
C ILE A 167 22.51 -21.71 1.21
N GLU A 168 23.04 -20.87 2.10
CA GLU A 168 23.87 -19.71 1.69
C GLU A 168 25.09 -20.14 0.86
N ASN A 169 25.77 -21.19 1.32
CA ASN A 169 26.97 -21.72 0.66
C ASN A 169 26.65 -22.27 -0.73
N TYR A 170 25.60 -23.10 -0.82
CA TYR A 170 25.11 -23.65 -2.07
C TYR A 170 24.70 -22.54 -3.05
N LEU A 171 23.95 -21.54 -2.60
CA LEU A 171 23.49 -20.43 -3.44
C LEU A 171 24.66 -19.57 -3.95
N ALA A 172 25.67 -19.30 -3.12
CA ALA A 172 26.86 -18.58 -3.55
C ALA A 172 27.60 -19.30 -4.69
N GLY A 173 27.67 -20.64 -4.62
CA GLY A 173 28.21 -21.47 -5.69
C GLY A 173 27.36 -21.44 -6.95
N ALA A 174 26.05 -21.61 -6.77
CA ALA A 174 25.05 -21.64 -7.83
C ALA A 174 24.97 -20.34 -8.66
N VAL A 175 25.09 -19.20 -7.99
CA VAL A 175 25.07 -17.87 -8.63
C VAL A 175 26.42 -17.52 -9.25
N GLY A 176 27.47 -18.31 -8.99
CA GLY A 176 28.79 -18.14 -9.61
C GLY A 176 29.63 -17.05 -8.94
N VAL A 177 29.48 -16.82 -7.64
CA VAL A 177 30.35 -15.91 -6.88
C VAL A 177 31.82 -16.33 -7.04
N ASN A 178 32.74 -15.39 -7.25
CA ASN A 178 34.17 -15.72 -7.33
C ASN A 178 34.65 -16.43 -6.04
N PHE A 179 35.29 -17.60 -6.19
CA PHE A 179 35.72 -18.44 -5.06
C PHE A 179 36.62 -17.70 -4.05
N ARG A 180 37.53 -16.83 -4.51
CA ARG A 180 38.44 -16.09 -3.60
C ARG A 180 37.67 -15.11 -2.72
N ASN A 181 36.77 -14.34 -3.33
CA ASN A 181 35.89 -13.41 -2.60
C ASN A 181 34.95 -14.15 -1.65
N TYR A 182 34.44 -15.30 -2.09
CA TYR A 182 33.59 -16.15 -1.27
C TYR A 182 34.34 -16.72 -0.05
N ALA A 183 35.51 -17.33 -0.24
CA ALA A 183 36.27 -17.97 0.83
C ALA A 183 36.76 -16.94 1.85
N LEU A 184 37.39 -15.85 1.39
CA LEU A 184 37.87 -14.78 2.28
C LEU A 184 36.70 -14.08 2.99
N GLY A 185 35.62 -13.78 2.25
CA GLY A 185 34.46 -13.12 2.84
C GLY A 185 33.72 -14.01 3.86
N THR A 186 33.68 -15.32 3.62
CA THR A 186 33.10 -16.29 4.56
C THR A 186 33.94 -16.43 5.80
N PHE A 187 35.26 -16.51 5.66
CA PHE A 187 36.18 -16.53 6.81
C PHE A 187 36.02 -15.27 7.66
N LEU A 188 36.17 -14.08 7.05
CA LEU A 188 36.09 -12.80 7.77
C LEU A 188 34.71 -12.54 8.37
N GLY A 189 33.65 -13.00 7.71
CA GLY A 189 32.27 -12.84 8.17
C GLY A 189 31.90 -13.77 9.33
N LEU A 190 32.41 -15.01 9.35
CA LEU A 190 32.07 -16.00 10.39
C LEU A 190 33.06 -16.03 11.57
N PHE A 191 34.32 -15.67 11.35
CA PHE A 191 35.36 -15.75 12.37
C PHE A 191 35.04 -14.99 13.66
N PRO A 192 34.54 -13.73 13.63
CA PRO A 192 34.16 -13.02 14.85
C PRO A 192 33.03 -13.72 15.62
N SER A 193 32.08 -14.32 14.91
CA SER A 193 30.97 -15.08 15.50
C SER A 193 31.45 -16.37 16.15
N ILE A 194 32.35 -17.10 15.51
CA ILE A 194 32.94 -18.33 16.04
C ILE A 194 33.77 -18.02 17.31
N LEU A 195 34.58 -16.95 17.29
CA LEU A 195 35.31 -16.47 18.47
C LEU A 195 34.37 -16.14 19.63
N SER A 196 33.27 -15.42 19.35
CA SER A 196 32.28 -15.06 20.37
C SER A 196 31.65 -16.30 21.01
N ILE A 197 31.30 -17.30 20.20
CA ILE A 197 30.82 -18.60 20.69
C ILE A 197 31.88 -19.28 21.53
N GLY A 198 33.15 -19.25 21.12
CA GLY A 198 34.29 -19.74 21.92
C GLY A 198 34.33 -19.17 23.33
N PHE A 199 34.29 -17.83 23.43
CA PHE A 199 34.38 -17.14 24.72
C PHE A 199 33.21 -17.51 25.62
N ILE A 200 32.00 -17.48 25.08
CA ILE A 200 30.77 -17.74 25.83
C ILE A 200 30.71 -19.20 26.29
N THR A 201 31.07 -20.14 25.41
CA THR A 201 31.10 -21.57 25.73
C THR A 201 32.09 -21.87 26.83
N THR A 202 33.31 -21.32 26.72
CA THR A 202 34.39 -21.51 27.70
C THR A 202 34.02 -20.88 29.04
N ALA A 203 33.43 -19.67 29.04
CA ALA A 203 33.00 -18.99 30.25
C ALA A 203 31.86 -19.72 30.97
N LEU A 204 30.98 -20.40 30.24
CA LEU A 204 29.86 -21.15 30.80
C LEU A 204 30.23 -22.59 31.22
N LYS A 205 31.32 -23.16 30.70
CA LYS A 205 31.82 -24.53 31.00
C LYS A 205 31.85 -24.89 32.48
N PRO A 206 32.31 -24.03 33.40
CA PRO A 206 32.31 -24.35 34.83
C PRO A 206 30.92 -24.41 35.48
N TYR A 207 29.94 -23.69 34.92
CA TYR A 207 28.62 -23.52 35.51
C TYR A 207 27.58 -24.49 34.96
N ILE A 208 27.86 -25.11 33.82
CA ILE A 208 26.94 -26.02 33.14
C ILE A 208 27.56 -27.41 33.09
N GLN A 209 27.21 -28.22 34.09
CA GLN A 209 27.73 -29.60 34.22
C GLN A 209 27.12 -30.55 33.19
N ASN A 210 25.85 -30.32 32.78
CA ASN A 210 25.20 -31.13 31.76
C ASN A 210 25.15 -30.38 30.42
N PRO A 211 25.79 -30.90 29.36
CA PRO A 211 25.89 -30.23 28.06
C PRO A 211 24.52 -29.94 27.40
N VAL A 212 23.46 -30.62 27.81
CA VAL A 212 22.08 -30.38 27.32
C VAL A 212 21.57 -28.97 27.69
N PHE A 213 22.04 -28.38 28.80
CA PHE A 213 21.59 -27.04 29.22
C PHE A 213 22.20 -25.89 28.39
N TYR A 214 23.17 -26.15 27.51
CA TYR A 214 23.63 -25.17 26.52
C TYR A 214 22.58 -24.90 25.43
N ILE A 215 21.67 -25.84 25.20
CA ILE A 215 20.63 -25.76 24.16
C ILE A 215 19.67 -24.58 24.38
N PRO A 216 19.04 -24.38 25.56
CA PRO A 216 18.17 -23.22 25.79
C PRO A 216 18.90 -21.88 25.78
N ILE A 217 20.15 -21.83 26.27
CA ILE A 217 21.00 -20.62 26.21
C ILE A 217 21.27 -20.24 24.76
N TYR A 218 21.56 -21.23 23.92
CA TYR A 218 21.72 -21.05 22.48
C TYR A 218 20.46 -20.48 21.81
N PHE A 219 19.27 -20.98 22.15
CA PHE A 219 18.01 -20.43 21.60
C PHE A 219 17.74 -19.01 22.05
N ALA A 220 18.02 -18.68 23.31
CA ALA A 220 17.89 -17.32 23.83
C ALA A 220 18.83 -16.36 23.09
N MET A 221 20.10 -16.73 22.95
CA MET A 221 21.10 -15.91 22.24
C MET A 221 20.81 -15.76 20.75
N SER A 222 20.41 -16.85 20.07
CA SER A 222 20.04 -16.82 18.64
C SER A 222 18.81 -15.95 18.41
N SER A 223 17.84 -15.96 19.34
CA SER A 223 16.66 -15.09 19.29
C SER A 223 17.03 -13.62 19.48
N VAL A 224 17.93 -13.31 20.42
CA VAL A 224 18.45 -11.94 20.63
C VAL A 224 19.20 -11.44 19.40
N LEU A 225 20.06 -12.27 18.81
CA LEU A 225 20.79 -11.91 17.59
C LEU A 225 19.84 -11.68 16.42
N LEU A 226 18.83 -12.53 16.23
CA LEU A 226 17.84 -12.37 15.17
C LEU A 226 17.01 -11.08 15.36
N LEU A 227 16.61 -10.76 16.60
CA LEU A 227 15.93 -9.50 16.94
C LEU A 227 16.82 -8.29 16.69
N LEU A 228 18.11 -8.37 17.03
CA LEU A 228 19.08 -7.31 16.82
C LEU A 228 19.29 -7.07 15.32
N VAL A 229 19.47 -8.13 14.52
CA VAL A 229 19.65 -7.99 13.08
C VAL A 229 18.38 -7.46 12.40
N PHE A 230 17.18 -7.93 12.82
CA PHE A 230 15.93 -7.36 12.34
C PHE A 230 15.81 -5.86 12.65
N SER A 231 16.22 -5.47 13.85
CA SER A 231 16.23 -4.07 14.30
C SER A 231 17.23 -3.22 13.52
N VAL A 232 18.45 -3.72 13.30
CA VAL A 232 19.51 -3.06 12.52
C VAL A 232 19.10 -2.93 11.07
N ARG A 233 18.55 -3.98 10.44
CA ARG A 233 18.02 -3.91 9.07
C ARG A 233 16.95 -2.82 8.95
N LYS A 234 15.98 -2.80 9.86
CA LYS A 234 14.92 -1.79 9.89
C LYS A 234 15.49 -0.38 10.09
N ALA A 235 16.55 -0.24 10.89
CA ALA A 235 17.26 1.01 11.09
C ALA A 235 18.01 1.45 9.82
N ILE A 236 18.76 0.56 9.16
CA ILE A 236 19.47 0.83 7.90
C ILE A 236 18.48 1.22 6.79
N GLU A 237 17.40 0.47 6.61
CA GLU A 237 16.34 0.81 5.64
C GLU A 237 15.70 2.17 5.97
N GLY A 238 15.56 2.50 7.25
CA GLY A 238 15.08 3.81 7.71
C GLY A 238 16.07 4.93 7.43
N ILE A 239 17.37 4.68 7.62
CA ILE A 239 18.47 5.60 7.40
C ILE A 239 18.68 5.86 5.90
N ALA A 240 18.69 4.82 5.07
CA ALA A 240 18.78 4.95 3.61
C ALA A 240 17.62 5.79 3.06
N ARG A 241 16.38 5.48 3.49
CA ARG A 241 15.19 6.30 3.20
C ARG A 241 15.36 7.74 3.70
N TYR A 242 15.92 7.94 4.89
CA TYR A 242 16.16 9.28 5.44
C TYR A 242 17.17 10.08 4.61
N PHE A 243 18.25 9.46 4.12
CA PHE A 243 19.25 10.12 3.28
C PHE A 243 18.72 10.45 1.88
N GLU A 244 17.98 9.54 1.24
CA GLU A 244 17.27 9.83 -0.01
C GLU A 244 16.29 11.00 0.19
N GLN A 245 15.51 10.98 1.27
CA GLN A 245 14.60 12.09 1.61
C GLN A 245 15.32 13.40 1.91
N LYS A 246 16.54 13.38 2.44
CA LYS A 246 17.32 14.60 2.74
C LYS A 246 17.85 15.27 1.47
N LYS A 247 18.09 14.50 0.40
CA LYS A 247 18.43 15.03 -0.93
C LYS A 247 17.24 15.71 -1.61
N ILE A 248 16.02 15.42 -1.15
CA ILE A 248 14.78 15.99 -1.67
C ILE A 248 14.40 17.21 -0.82
N GLY A 249 14.67 18.41 -1.35
CA GLY A 249 14.22 19.67 -0.76
C GLY A 249 12.69 19.78 -0.80
N SER A 250 12.06 20.34 0.24
CA SER A 250 10.63 20.62 0.23
C SER A 250 10.27 21.94 0.90
N THR A 251 9.41 22.71 0.24
CA THR A 251 8.91 24.01 0.68
C THR A 251 7.38 24.00 0.66
N VAL A 252 6.76 24.57 1.69
CA VAL A 252 5.30 24.60 1.85
C VAL A 252 4.80 26.01 1.63
N TYR A 253 3.78 26.14 0.81
CA TYR A 253 3.07 27.36 0.49
C TYR A 253 1.60 27.22 0.86
N THR A 254 0.94 28.33 1.17
CA THR A 254 -0.50 28.34 1.52
C THR A 254 -1.36 29.04 0.47
N LYS A 255 -0.71 29.76 -0.45
CA LYS A 255 -1.32 30.47 -1.56
C LYS A 255 -0.50 30.23 -2.82
N LEU A 256 -1.17 30.28 -3.97
CA LEU A 256 -0.55 30.04 -5.28
C LEU A 256 0.39 31.17 -5.71
N ASP A 257 0.09 32.42 -5.31
CA ASP A 257 0.89 33.62 -5.59
C ASP A 257 2.30 33.59 -4.96
N GLN A 258 2.52 32.73 -3.97
CA GLN A 258 3.81 32.55 -3.31
C GLN A 258 4.78 31.64 -4.08
N ILE A 259 4.33 30.99 -5.15
CA ILE A 259 5.08 29.96 -5.86
C ILE A 259 5.58 30.51 -7.19
N ASP A 260 6.90 30.57 -7.34
CA ASP A 260 7.53 30.94 -8.61
C ASP A 260 7.21 29.92 -9.70
N ASN A 261 7.06 30.39 -10.94
CA ASN A 261 6.77 29.57 -12.13
C ASN A 261 5.51 28.69 -12.01
N ILE A 262 4.48 29.15 -11.28
CA ILE A 262 3.23 28.42 -11.02
C ILE A 262 2.58 27.85 -12.30
N GLN A 263 2.66 28.60 -13.42
CA GLN A 263 2.03 28.24 -14.69
C GLN A 263 2.54 26.89 -15.23
N SER A 264 3.80 26.54 -14.98
CA SER A 264 4.38 25.27 -15.42
C SER A 264 3.70 24.05 -14.78
N PHE A 265 3.32 24.14 -13.51
CA PHE A 265 2.68 23.06 -12.74
C PHE A 265 1.22 22.82 -13.13
N PHE A 266 0.55 23.84 -13.67
CA PHE A 266 -0.83 23.79 -14.12
C PHE A 266 -0.96 23.79 -15.65
N SER A 267 0.12 23.45 -16.39
CA SER A 267 0.02 23.23 -17.83
C SER A 267 -1.09 22.21 -18.11
N HIS A 268 -2.10 22.62 -18.89
CA HIS A 268 -3.34 21.86 -19.14
C HIS A 268 -4.28 21.68 -17.92
N LYS A 269 -4.20 22.52 -16.89
CA LYS A 269 -5.12 22.57 -15.72
C LYS A 269 -5.27 23.99 -15.14
N ASN A 270 -5.20 25.05 -15.96
CA ASN A 270 -5.30 26.45 -15.47
C ASN A 270 -6.61 26.73 -14.72
N TRP A 271 -7.70 26.07 -15.11
CA TRP A 271 -8.98 26.12 -14.40
C TRP A 271 -8.84 25.70 -12.94
N LEU A 272 -8.00 24.71 -12.63
CA LEU A 272 -7.80 24.20 -11.28
C LEU A 272 -7.08 25.23 -10.40
N ALA A 273 -6.11 25.97 -10.95
CA ALA A 273 -5.46 27.05 -10.21
C ALA A 273 -6.48 28.13 -9.81
N SER A 274 -7.35 28.53 -10.75
CA SER A 274 -8.42 29.49 -10.47
C SER A 274 -9.43 28.95 -9.46
N TYR A 275 -9.88 27.70 -9.64
CA TYR A 275 -10.78 27.00 -8.73
C TYR A 275 -10.25 26.98 -7.30
N LEU A 276 -9.00 26.58 -7.12
CA LEU A 276 -8.35 26.50 -5.82
C LEU A 276 -8.18 27.89 -5.18
N ASN A 277 -7.93 28.94 -5.97
CA ASN A 277 -7.79 30.30 -5.47
C ASN A 277 -9.13 30.86 -4.98
N ASN A 278 -10.20 30.65 -5.74
CA ASN A 278 -11.55 31.10 -5.41
C ASN A 278 -12.11 30.39 -4.17
N LEU A 279 -11.68 29.15 -3.92
CA LEU A 279 -12.23 28.31 -2.85
C LEU A 279 -11.37 28.22 -1.57
N ASN A 280 -10.27 28.97 -1.47
CA ASN A 280 -9.25 28.80 -0.42
C ASN A 280 -9.63 29.30 1.00
N TYR A 281 -10.79 29.94 1.19
CA TYR A 281 -11.07 30.73 2.40
C TYR A 281 -12.23 30.20 3.28
N GLY A 282 -12.90 29.12 2.88
CA GLY A 282 -14.09 28.62 3.55
C GLY A 282 -13.96 27.24 4.20
N LYS A 283 -15.09 26.60 4.49
CA LYS A 283 -15.19 25.25 5.05
C LYS A 283 -14.66 24.15 4.13
N GLU A 284 -14.41 24.46 2.86
CA GLU A 284 -13.92 23.54 1.84
C GLU A 284 -12.50 23.01 2.14
N GLY A 285 -11.79 23.68 3.04
CA GLY A 285 -10.50 23.26 3.57
C GLY A 285 -9.36 24.20 3.17
N LYS A 286 -8.33 24.25 4.00
CA LYS A 286 -7.17 25.13 3.77
C LYS A 286 -6.19 24.47 2.82
N ASN A 287 -5.80 25.18 1.75
CA ASN A 287 -4.83 24.69 0.79
C ASN A 287 -3.40 24.75 1.34
N TYR A 288 -2.64 23.70 1.06
CA TYR A 288 -1.22 23.62 1.26
C TYR A 288 -0.58 23.04 0.00
N PHE A 289 0.31 23.80 -0.60
CA PHE A 289 1.07 23.38 -1.76
C PHE A 289 2.48 23.04 -1.32
N VAL A 290 2.95 21.84 -1.64
CA VAL A 290 4.31 21.42 -1.28
C VAL A 290 5.13 21.29 -2.54
N LYS A 291 6.05 22.24 -2.74
CA LYS A 291 7.05 22.13 -3.81
C LYS A 291 8.14 21.20 -3.35
N VAL A 292 8.38 20.15 -4.12
CA VAL A 292 9.38 19.11 -3.89
C VAL A 292 10.44 19.24 -4.99
N GLN A 293 11.70 19.40 -4.60
CA GLN A 293 12.84 19.63 -5.49
C GLN A 293 13.91 18.56 -5.27
N SER A 294 14.60 18.12 -6.32
CA SER A 294 15.78 17.27 -6.20
C SER A 294 16.77 17.60 -7.31
N GLY A 295 18.02 17.89 -6.91
CA GLY A 295 19.02 18.43 -7.84
C GLY A 295 18.59 19.76 -8.46
N SER A 296 19.18 20.11 -9.60
CA SER A 296 18.98 21.40 -10.28
C SER A 296 17.87 21.41 -11.33
N ASN A 297 17.24 20.28 -11.70
CA ASN A 297 16.46 20.18 -12.95
C ASN A 297 15.00 19.75 -12.84
N TYR A 298 14.51 19.26 -11.69
CA TYR A 298 13.12 18.79 -11.57
C TYR A 298 12.42 19.33 -10.32
N GLU A 299 11.25 19.94 -10.55
CA GLU A 299 10.34 20.42 -9.51
C GLU A 299 8.98 19.75 -9.66
N VAL A 300 8.39 19.35 -8.54
CA VAL A 300 7.03 18.79 -8.48
C VAL A 300 6.24 19.57 -7.45
N LEU A 301 4.99 19.93 -7.78
CA LEU A 301 4.09 20.59 -6.85
C LEU A 301 3.01 19.62 -6.38
N MET A 302 2.86 19.43 -5.08
CA MET A 302 1.83 18.55 -4.52
C MET A 302 0.73 19.38 -3.84
N LEU A 303 -0.54 19.01 -4.08
CA LEU A 303 -1.69 19.65 -3.45
C LEU A 303 -2.13 18.88 -2.21
N PHE A 304 -2.28 19.60 -1.10
CA PHE A 304 -2.90 19.09 0.11
C PHE A 304 -4.00 20.05 0.58
N GLN A 305 -5.11 19.51 1.06
CA GLN A 305 -6.19 20.26 1.69
C GLN A 305 -6.43 19.74 3.10
N LEU A 306 -6.44 20.65 4.08
CA LEU A 306 -6.78 20.33 5.45
C LEU A 306 -8.28 20.53 5.66
N VAL A 307 -8.98 19.45 5.97
CA VAL A 307 -10.42 19.46 6.27
C VAL A 307 -10.65 19.06 7.71
N SER A 308 -11.55 19.77 8.39
CA SER A 308 -11.97 19.45 9.75
C SER A 308 -13.41 18.98 9.75
N ILE A 309 -13.65 17.73 10.17
CA ILE A 309 -15.00 17.18 10.30
C ILE A 309 -15.31 16.86 11.76
N ALA A 310 -16.60 16.81 12.12
CA ALA A 310 -16.99 16.34 13.44
C ALA A 310 -16.67 14.84 13.54
N ALA A 311 -15.96 14.44 14.61
CA ALA A 311 -15.53 13.06 14.75
C ALA A 311 -16.73 12.09 14.88
N LEU A 312 -17.89 12.58 15.31
CA LEU A 312 -19.16 11.87 15.31
C LEU A 312 -19.64 11.47 13.91
N ASP A 313 -19.34 12.26 12.86
CA ASP A 313 -19.73 11.92 11.49
C ASP A 313 -19.01 10.67 10.99
N LEU A 314 -17.84 10.33 11.56
CA LEU A 314 -17.15 9.07 11.28
C LEU A 314 -17.99 7.84 11.62
N LEU A 315 -18.90 7.95 12.58
CA LEU A 315 -19.78 6.84 12.98
C LEU A 315 -20.92 6.59 11.98
N LYS A 316 -21.23 7.54 11.09
CA LYS A 316 -22.20 7.32 10.01
C LYS A 316 -21.70 6.24 9.03
N PHE A 317 -20.38 6.05 8.93
CA PHE A 317 -19.73 5.05 8.08
C PHE A 317 -19.70 3.63 8.67
N ALA A 318 -20.07 3.50 9.95
CA ALA A 318 -19.98 2.26 10.72
C ALA A 318 -21.19 1.32 10.56
N SER A 319 -22.17 1.68 9.71
CA SER A 319 -23.56 1.22 9.79
C SER A 319 -23.81 -0.27 9.50
N SER A 320 -22.79 -1.08 9.24
CA SER A 320 -22.91 -2.51 8.90
C SER A 320 -22.28 -3.49 9.92
N GLY A 321 -22.25 -3.14 11.21
CA GLY A 321 -21.65 -3.99 12.27
C GLY A 321 -22.61 -4.94 12.99
N ASN A 322 -22.11 -6.14 13.36
CA ASN A 322 -22.78 -7.13 14.24
C ASN A 322 -23.32 -6.53 15.55
N VAL A 323 -24.22 -7.25 16.23
CA VAL A 323 -24.92 -6.84 17.49
C VAL A 323 -23.99 -6.24 18.55
N VAL A 324 -22.79 -6.79 18.73
CA VAL A 324 -21.76 -6.31 19.68
C VAL A 324 -21.29 -4.89 19.36
N VAL A 325 -21.13 -4.58 18.08
CA VAL A 325 -20.67 -3.26 17.59
C VAL A 325 -21.74 -2.21 17.91
N ARG A 326 -23.01 -2.56 17.68
CA ARG A 326 -24.16 -1.66 17.89
C ARG A 326 -24.43 -1.41 19.38
N ARG A 327 -24.23 -2.41 20.25
CA ARG A 327 -24.50 -2.29 21.69
C ARG A 327 -23.32 -1.77 22.53
N VAL A 328 -22.07 -2.01 22.13
CA VAL A 328 -20.89 -1.69 22.96
C VAL A 328 -19.98 -0.65 22.31
N ILE A 329 -19.61 -0.84 21.04
CA ILE A 329 -18.64 0.04 20.36
C ILE A 329 -19.28 1.39 20.02
N HIS A 330 -20.53 1.41 19.55
CA HIS A 330 -21.22 2.65 19.16
C HIS A 330 -21.44 3.63 20.32
N PRO A 331 -21.94 3.22 21.51
CA PRO A 331 -22.10 4.13 22.64
C PRO A 331 -20.76 4.67 23.14
N LEU A 332 -19.75 3.81 23.28
CA LEU A 332 -18.42 4.20 23.75
C LEU A 332 -17.72 5.14 22.75
N SER A 333 -17.74 4.81 21.46
CA SER A 333 -17.17 5.68 20.43
C SER A 333 -17.94 6.99 20.33
N ARG A 334 -19.28 7.00 20.44
CA ARG A 334 -20.08 8.23 20.49
C ARG A 334 -19.69 9.10 21.69
N PHE A 335 -19.46 8.51 22.86
CA PHE A 335 -18.98 9.21 24.04
C PHE A 335 -17.58 9.80 23.82
N LEU A 336 -16.63 9.00 23.32
CA LEU A 336 -15.24 9.40 23.07
C LEU A 336 -15.11 10.46 21.96
N LEU A 337 -15.98 10.42 20.96
CA LEU A 337 -15.97 11.31 19.79
C LEU A 337 -16.86 12.56 19.99
N LYS A 338 -17.63 12.62 21.08
CA LYS A 338 -18.51 13.76 21.37
C LYS A 338 -17.70 15.06 21.45
N ASN A 339 -18.16 16.08 20.73
CA ASN A 339 -17.53 17.41 20.64
C ASN A 339 -16.07 17.41 20.15
N ARG A 340 -15.56 16.29 19.62
CA ARG A 340 -14.22 16.25 19.01
C ARG A 340 -14.32 16.55 17.52
N LYS A 341 -13.34 17.31 17.03
CA LYS A 341 -13.07 17.45 15.59
C LYS A 341 -11.89 16.55 15.23
N ILE A 342 -11.89 16.03 14.03
CA ILE A 342 -10.74 15.36 13.44
C ILE A 342 -10.23 16.22 12.28
N ASN A 343 -8.94 16.53 12.31
CA ASN A 343 -8.28 17.23 11.24
C ASN A 343 -7.67 16.21 10.28
N ILE A 344 -8.22 16.14 9.07
CA ILE A 344 -7.80 15.20 8.04
C ILE A 344 -7.03 15.98 6.98
N LEU A 345 -5.77 15.64 6.79
CA LEU A 345 -4.94 16.16 5.71
C LEU A 345 -5.14 15.29 4.47
N ILE A 346 -5.73 15.86 3.43
CA ILE A 346 -6.05 15.15 2.19
C ILE A 346 -5.03 15.56 1.13
N ASN A 347 -4.29 14.60 0.57
CA ASN A 347 -3.48 14.85 -0.63
C ASN A 347 -4.38 14.71 -1.86
N GLY A 348 -4.57 15.82 -2.58
CA GLY A 348 -5.60 16.00 -3.61
C GLY A 348 -6.70 16.98 -3.20
N CYS A 349 -7.76 17.06 -4.01
CA CYS A 349 -8.92 17.91 -3.74
C CYS A 349 -10.14 17.07 -3.32
N PRO A 350 -10.73 17.27 -2.13
CA PRO A 350 -11.90 16.51 -1.69
C PRO A 350 -13.15 16.80 -2.53
N MET A 351 -13.35 18.05 -2.97
CA MET A 351 -14.53 18.49 -3.74
C MET A 351 -14.54 18.04 -5.21
N LEU A 352 -13.40 17.56 -5.73
CA LEU A 352 -13.26 17.19 -7.15
C LEU A 352 -12.86 15.72 -7.26
N THR A 353 -13.46 14.99 -8.19
CA THR A 353 -13.06 13.61 -8.49
C THR A 353 -11.90 13.59 -9.48
N GLY A 354 -10.84 12.84 -9.17
CA GLY A 354 -9.69 12.65 -10.05
C GLY A 354 -8.36 12.76 -9.32
N ASP A 355 -7.30 12.28 -9.98
CA ASP A 355 -5.94 12.31 -9.44
C ASP A 355 -5.37 13.75 -9.50
N LEU A 356 -5.60 14.49 -8.42
CA LEU A 356 -5.17 15.88 -8.23
C LEU A 356 -4.08 16.02 -7.16
N ARG A 357 -3.38 14.92 -6.85
CA ARG A 357 -2.35 14.85 -5.81
C ARG A 357 -1.07 15.60 -6.19
N ILE A 358 -0.67 15.44 -7.44
CA ILE A 358 0.56 15.93 -8.03
C ILE A 358 0.18 16.84 -9.20
N LEU A 359 0.77 18.03 -9.21
CA LEU A 359 0.61 19.09 -10.20
C LEU A 359 1.94 19.20 -10.96
N GLY A 360 1.91 18.98 -12.27
CA GLY A 360 3.09 18.88 -13.13
C GLY A 360 3.59 17.46 -13.34
N SER A 361 4.68 17.33 -14.11
CA SER A 361 5.32 16.04 -14.41
C SER A 361 6.16 15.56 -13.23
N THR A 362 6.06 14.28 -12.89
CA THR A 362 6.92 13.65 -11.87
C THR A 362 8.35 13.43 -12.36
N GLY A 363 8.62 13.50 -13.67
CA GLY A 363 9.94 13.18 -14.22
C GLY A 363 10.44 11.82 -13.72
N ASP A 364 11.66 11.79 -13.17
CA ASP A 364 12.30 10.59 -12.60
C ASP A 364 11.94 10.33 -11.12
N PHE A 365 11.06 11.14 -10.51
CA PHE A 365 10.70 10.96 -9.11
C PHE A 365 9.83 9.73 -8.86
N ASN A 366 10.18 8.96 -7.83
CA ASN A 366 9.26 7.97 -7.27
C ASN A 366 8.14 8.67 -6.47
N GLU A 367 6.87 8.42 -6.84
CA GLU A 367 5.68 9.00 -6.18
C GLU A 367 5.68 8.79 -4.65
N THR A 368 6.20 7.65 -4.18
CA THR A 368 6.25 7.32 -2.76
C THR A 368 7.20 8.24 -2.01
N ASP A 369 8.37 8.50 -2.57
CA ASP A 369 9.42 9.26 -1.89
C ASP A 369 9.07 10.76 -1.86
N ILE A 370 8.47 11.31 -2.92
CA ILE A 370 7.94 12.69 -2.92
C ILE A 370 6.80 12.86 -1.90
N THR A 371 5.89 11.89 -1.83
CA THR A 371 4.75 11.93 -0.90
C THR A 371 5.24 11.91 0.55
N ILE A 372 6.20 11.04 0.88
CA ILE A 372 6.79 10.97 2.22
C ILE A 372 7.52 12.27 2.56
N SER A 373 8.31 12.81 1.63
CA SER A 373 9.03 14.08 1.83
C SER A 373 8.06 15.22 2.15
N ALA A 374 7.00 15.36 1.34
CA ALA A 374 5.98 16.39 1.53
C ALA A 374 5.27 16.25 2.88
N LEU A 375 4.83 15.04 3.24
CA LEU A 375 4.17 14.77 4.53
C LEU A 375 5.08 15.03 5.74
N LYS A 376 6.39 14.76 5.63
CA LYS A 376 7.37 15.04 6.69
C LYS A 376 7.52 16.55 6.92
N LYS A 377 7.53 17.33 5.85
CA LYS A 377 7.56 18.80 5.93
C LYS A 377 6.27 19.35 6.51
N LEU A 378 5.11 18.90 6.00
CA LEU A 378 3.80 19.30 6.51
C LEU A 378 3.59 18.95 7.98
N LYS A 379 4.12 17.82 8.46
CA LYS A 379 4.07 17.44 9.89
C LYS A 379 4.59 18.53 10.83
N ARG A 380 5.59 19.31 10.39
CA ARG A 380 6.21 20.37 11.22
C ARG A 380 5.41 21.67 11.22
N ILE A 381 4.49 21.83 10.28
CA ILE A 381 3.81 23.10 9.98
C ILE A 381 2.31 23.00 10.25
N VAL A 382 1.71 21.82 10.00
CA VAL A 382 0.28 21.59 10.04
C VAL A 382 -0.04 20.51 11.07
N LYS A 383 -0.97 20.82 11.98
CA LYS A 383 -1.48 19.87 12.96
C LYS A 383 -2.66 19.10 12.37
N TYR A 384 -2.44 17.84 12.03
CA TYR A 384 -3.45 16.92 11.52
C TYR A 384 -3.45 15.60 12.30
N ASP A 385 -4.61 14.96 12.37
CA ASP A 385 -4.83 13.70 13.07
C ASP A 385 -4.71 12.49 12.14
N ALA A 386 -5.09 12.66 10.87
CA ALA A 386 -5.09 11.62 9.85
C ALA A 386 -4.67 12.17 8.48
N VAL A 387 -4.25 11.27 7.60
CA VAL A 387 -3.90 11.56 6.21
C VAL A 387 -4.73 10.66 5.30
N ILE A 388 -5.32 11.25 4.27
CA ILE A 388 -5.93 10.54 3.14
C ILE A 388 -5.17 10.90 1.87
N ILE A 389 -4.68 9.91 1.13
CA ILE A 389 -4.17 10.12 -0.22
C ILE A 389 -5.29 9.74 -1.17
N LYS A 390 -5.81 10.73 -1.90
CA LYS A 390 -7.07 10.64 -2.63
C LYS A 390 -6.85 10.31 -4.11
N ASP A 391 -7.72 9.48 -4.66
CA ASP A 391 -7.91 9.24 -6.11
C ASP A 391 -6.67 8.76 -6.86
N ILE A 392 -6.03 7.73 -6.31
CA ILE A 392 -4.88 7.08 -6.93
C ILE A 392 -5.35 6.25 -8.13
N SER A 393 -5.00 6.71 -9.32
CA SER A 393 -5.37 6.09 -10.60
C SER A 393 -4.50 4.86 -10.95
N LYS A 394 -3.21 4.92 -10.64
CA LYS A 394 -2.23 3.83 -10.81
C LYS A 394 -1.69 3.42 -9.45
N PRO A 395 -1.55 2.11 -9.14
CA PRO A 395 -0.96 1.67 -7.88
C PRO A 395 0.46 2.25 -7.71
N PHE A 396 0.81 2.66 -6.49
CA PHE A 396 2.19 3.06 -6.17
C PHE A 396 3.17 1.94 -6.53
N GLU A 397 4.25 2.29 -7.23
CA GLU A 397 5.35 1.35 -7.53
C GLU A 397 5.94 0.76 -6.26
N LYS A 398 6.08 1.60 -5.22
CA LYS A 398 6.58 1.24 -3.89
C LYS A 398 5.49 1.45 -2.85
N LYS A 399 5.00 0.37 -2.24
CA LYS A 399 3.93 0.48 -1.22
C LYS A 399 4.35 1.38 -0.05
N LEU A 400 3.38 2.14 0.46
CA LEU A 400 3.46 2.86 1.72
C LEU A 400 3.01 1.93 2.87
N PRO A 401 3.92 1.26 3.60
CA PRO A 401 3.55 0.15 4.50
C PRO A 401 2.70 0.58 5.70
N GLU A 402 2.76 1.86 6.11
CA GLU A 402 1.94 2.41 7.19
C GLU A 402 0.52 2.79 6.73
N TYR A 403 0.29 2.86 5.41
CA TYR A 403 -0.97 3.28 4.83
C TYR A 403 -1.83 2.07 4.45
N LYS A 404 -3.14 2.20 4.70
CA LYS A 404 -4.12 1.19 4.33
C LYS A 404 -4.84 1.60 3.06
N GLU A 405 -4.83 0.70 2.08
CA GLU A 405 -5.61 0.80 0.86
C GLU A 405 -7.09 0.53 1.15
N PHE A 406 -7.96 1.35 0.57
CA PHE A 406 -9.39 1.11 0.49
C PHE A 406 -9.96 1.62 -0.82
N GLN A 407 -11.07 1.01 -1.23
CA GLN A 407 -11.77 1.35 -2.45
C GLN A 407 -12.96 2.25 -2.10
N VAL A 408 -13.25 3.18 -3.01
CA VAL A 408 -14.46 4.02 -2.97
C VAL A 408 -15.28 3.76 -4.22
N GLU A 409 -16.48 4.35 -4.31
CA GLU A 409 -17.29 4.26 -5.52
C GLU A 409 -16.50 4.80 -6.74
N PRO A 410 -16.56 4.09 -7.88
CA PRO A 410 -15.82 4.49 -9.07
C PRO A 410 -16.38 5.78 -9.65
N ASN A 411 -15.53 6.52 -10.34
CA ASN A 411 -16.01 7.61 -11.21
C ASN A 411 -16.70 7.02 -12.43
N MET A 412 -17.81 7.61 -12.86
CA MET A 412 -18.55 7.18 -14.04
C MET A 412 -18.22 8.11 -15.21
N VAL A 413 -17.69 7.57 -16.31
CA VAL A 413 -17.16 8.34 -17.44
C VAL A 413 -17.81 7.89 -18.74
N ILE A 414 -18.16 8.83 -19.61
CA ILE A 414 -18.62 8.58 -20.98
C ILE A 414 -17.57 9.11 -21.94
N GLU A 415 -17.08 8.25 -22.84
CA GLU A 415 -16.33 8.70 -24.01
C GLU A 415 -17.33 9.16 -25.07
N ILE A 416 -17.13 10.37 -25.58
CA ILE A 416 -18.02 10.98 -26.57
C ILE A 416 -17.53 10.57 -27.95
N VAL A 417 -18.32 9.71 -28.59
CA VAL A 417 -18.04 9.16 -29.92
C VAL A 417 -19.09 9.53 -30.96
N TRP A 418 -20.14 10.25 -30.55
CA TRP A 418 -21.27 10.61 -31.38
C TRP A 418 -21.11 12.03 -31.93
N LYS A 419 -21.46 12.21 -33.21
CA LYS A 419 -21.47 13.52 -33.88
C LYS A 419 -22.63 14.43 -33.45
N ASP A 420 -23.74 13.84 -33.02
CA ASP A 420 -24.97 14.53 -32.65
C ASP A 420 -25.81 13.64 -31.71
N MET A 421 -26.79 14.24 -31.05
CA MET A 421 -27.70 13.52 -30.15
C MET A 421 -28.55 12.48 -30.88
N LYS A 422 -28.83 12.68 -32.18
CA LYS A 422 -29.56 11.69 -32.99
C LYS A 422 -28.77 10.38 -33.09
N SER A 423 -27.47 10.45 -33.37
CA SER A 423 -26.56 9.32 -33.45
C SER A 423 -26.42 8.60 -32.11
N TYR A 424 -26.40 9.36 -31.00
CA TYR A 424 -26.47 8.78 -29.66
C TYR A 424 -27.75 7.97 -29.47
N ILE A 425 -28.92 8.56 -29.75
CA ILE A 425 -30.23 7.90 -29.55
C ILE A 425 -30.38 6.65 -30.44
N GLU A 426 -29.88 6.68 -31.67
CA GLU A 426 -29.90 5.56 -32.61
C GLU A 426 -29.02 4.38 -32.15
N SER A 427 -27.93 4.66 -31.43
CA SER A 427 -27.03 3.66 -30.86
C SER A 427 -27.66 2.91 -29.66
N LEU A 428 -28.69 3.47 -29.02
CA LEU A 428 -29.35 2.87 -27.87
C LEU A 428 -30.21 1.65 -28.24
N ARG A 429 -30.26 0.66 -27.35
CA ARG A 429 -31.27 -0.42 -27.37
C ARG A 429 -32.65 0.15 -27.08
N THR A 430 -33.70 -0.53 -27.57
CA THR A 430 -35.10 -0.07 -27.50
C THR A 430 -35.53 0.38 -26.11
N LYS A 431 -35.21 -0.38 -25.07
CA LYS A 431 -35.53 -0.04 -23.67
C LYS A 431 -34.94 1.32 -23.24
N TYR A 432 -33.70 1.61 -23.59
CA TYR A 432 -33.01 2.85 -23.16
C TYR A 432 -33.41 4.03 -24.04
N ARG A 433 -33.66 3.80 -25.33
CA ARG A 433 -34.26 4.81 -26.23
C ARG A 433 -35.65 5.24 -25.75
N GLN A 434 -36.50 4.29 -25.37
CA GLN A 434 -37.81 4.59 -24.76
C GLN A 434 -37.66 5.37 -23.44
N ARG A 435 -36.67 5.01 -22.62
CA ARG A 435 -36.37 5.77 -21.39
C ARG A 435 -35.98 7.21 -21.68
N TYR A 436 -35.11 7.46 -22.67
CA TYR A 436 -34.75 8.81 -23.11
C TYR A 436 -35.98 9.62 -23.50
N HIS A 437 -36.80 9.14 -24.44
CA HIS A 437 -38.01 9.85 -24.87
C HIS A 437 -39.01 10.06 -23.73
N SER A 438 -39.18 9.06 -22.86
CA SER A 438 -40.04 9.18 -21.68
C SER A 438 -39.54 10.25 -20.70
N THR A 439 -38.23 10.39 -20.52
CA THR A 439 -37.65 11.47 -19.70
C THR A 439 -37.92 12.82 -20.34
N GLN A 440 -37.63 13.01 -21.64
CA GLN A 440 -37.90 14.28 -22.33
C GLN A 440 -39.38 14.68 -22.25
N LYS A 441 -40.31 13.71 -22.39
CA LYS A 441 -41.76 13.95 -22.28
C LYS A 441 -42.17 14.35 -20.86
N LYS A 442 -41.65 13.67 -19.83
CA LYS A 442 -42.00 13.94 -18.43
C LYS A 442 -41.43 15.26 -17.92
N SER A 443 -40.26 15.65 -18.42
CA SER A 443 -39.59 16.90 -18.05
C SER A 443 -39.93 18.05 -19.00
N SER A 444 -41.01 17.97 -19.79
CA SER A 444 -41.29 18.95 -20.85
C SER A 444 -41.69 20.33 -20.30
N LYS A 445 -42.18 20.38 -19.05
CA LYS A 445 -42.53 21.64 -18.36
C LYS A 445 -41.31 22.35 -17.76
N ILE A 446 -40.14 21.71 -17.81
CA ILE A 446 -38.93 22.22 -17.18
C ILE A 446 -38.13 23.01 -18.20
N GLU A 447 -37.90 24.29 -17.90
CA GLU A 447 -37.07 25.17 -18.68
C GLU A 447 -35.66 25.20 -18.08
N GLN A 448 -34.65 25.00 -18.94
CA GLN A 448 -33.26 25.08 -18.54
C GLN A 448 -32.72 26.47 -18.91
N LYS A 449 -32.00 27.10 -17.98
CA LYS A 449 -31.38 28.41 -18.18
C LYS A 449 -29.93 28.40 -17.68
N LYS A 450 -29.00 28.87 -18.52
CA LYS A 450 -27.62 29.13 -18.10
C LYS A 450 -27.62 30.38 -17.21
N MET A 451 -27.14 30.26 -15.99
CA MET A 451 -27.19 31.31 -14.98
C MET A 451 -25.93 32.18 -15.05
N SER A 452 -26.13 33.49 -14.97
CA SER A 452 -25.07 34.48 -14.75
C SER A 452 -24.67 34.57 -13.27
N PHE A 453 -23.55 35.23 -12.98
CA PHE A 453 -23.11 35.45 -11.60
C PHE A 453 -24.19 36.13 -10.73
N LEU A 454 -24.83 37.19 -11.25
CA LEU A 454 -25.87 37.93 -10.53
C LEU A 454 -27.07 37.04 -10.22
N GLU A 455 -27.52 36.24 -11.18
CA GLU A 455 -28.66 35.33 -10.97
C GLU A 455 -28.33 34.21 -9.98
N ILE A 456 -27.09 33.72 -9.93
CA ILE A 456 -26.63 32.76 -8.90
C ILE A 456 -26.68 33.41 -7.51
N VAL A 457 -26.29 34.67 -7.39
CA VAL A 457 -26.37 35.44 -6.13
C VAL A 457 -27.83 35.64 -5.71
N GLU A 458 -28.71 36.03 -6.65
CA GLU A 458 -30.14 36.22 -6.40
C GLU A 458 -30.83 34.94 -5.90
N HIS A 459 -30.49 33.78 -6.50
CA HIS A 459 -31.09 32.48 -6.16
C HIS A 459 -30.31 31.73 -5.08
N ASN A 460 -29.37 32.36 -4.38
CA ASN A 460 -28.43 31.67 -3.49
C ASN A 460 -29.12 30.81 -2.41
N ALA A 461 -30.20 31.32 -1.82
CA ALA A 461 -30.96 30.57 -0.81
C ALA A 461 -31.59 29.29 -1.38
N GLU A 462 -32.18 29.38 -2.58
CA GLU A 462 -32.81 28.25 -3.26
C GLU A 462 -31.78 27.19 -3.66
N ILE A 463 -30.65 27.62 -4.22
CA ILE A 463 -29.53 26.75 -4.60
C ILE A 463 -29.05 25.95 -3.38
N ASN A 464 -28.80 26.62 -2.25
CA ASN A 464 -28.36 25.96 -1.03
C ASN A 464 -29.40 24.97 -0.48
N ASN A 465 -30.69 25.30 -0.57
CA ASN A 465 -31.78 24.39 -0.16
C ASN A 465 -31.85 23.14 -1.04
N LEU A 466 -31.82 23.31 -2.37
CA LEU A 466 -31.80 22.20 -3.33
C LEU A 466 -30.57 21.32 -3.16
N PHE A 467 -29.40 21.92 -2.87
CA PHE A 467 -28.17 21.17 -2.62
C PHE A 467 -28.25 20.37 -1.31
N ALA A 468 -28.74 20.98 -0.23
CA ALA A 468 -28.90 20.33 1.07
C ALA A 468 -29.86 19.12 1.00
N SER A 469 -30.89 19.17 0.17
CA SER A 469 -31.79 18.04 -0.08
C SER A 469 -31.07 16.83 -0.65
N VAL A 470 -30.10 17.04 -1.56
CA VAL A 470 -29.27 15.96 -2.12
C VAL A 470 -28.28 15.44 -1.06
N LEU A 471 -27.63 16.32 -0.30
CA LEU A 471 -26.66 15.92 0.73
C LEU A 471 -27.27 15.07 1.85
N LYS A 472 -28.55 15.27 2.21
CA LYS A 472 -29.27 14.43 3.18
C LYS A 472 -29.39 12.97 2.73
N SER A 473 -29.36 12.72 1.42
CA SER A 473 -29.49 11.38 0.84
C SER A 473 -28.15 10.64 0.66
N ASP A 474 -27.02 11.36 0.72
CA ASP A 474 -25.69 10.78 0.52
C ASP A 474 -25.15 10.11 1.79
N LYS A 475 -24.61 8.90 1.64
CA LYS A 475 -24.08 8.08 2.75
C LYS A 475 -22.66 8.48 3.15
N PHE A 476 -21.96 9.24 2.30
CA PHE A 476 -20.60 9.69 2.56
C PHE A 476 -20.37 11.12 2.09
N ASN A 477 -20.31 12.08 3.02
CA ASN A 477 -20.04 13.46 2.66
C ASN A 477 -18.86 14.06 3.45
N LEU A 478 -17.68 14.11 2.80
CA LEU A 478 -16.55 14.95 3.23
C LEU A 478 -16.65 16.37 2.64
N GLU A 479 -17.65 16.60 1.80
CA GLU A 479 -17.86 17.82 1.02
C GLU A 479 -18.78 18.75 1.80
N ASN A 480 -18.14 19.61 2.59
CA ASN A 480 -18.81 20.66 3.33
C ASN A 480 -18.41 22.01 2.70
N VAL A 481 -19.36 22.60 1.98
CA VAL A 481 -19.15 23.87 1.27
C VAL A 481 -19.89 24.99 1.97
N ASP A 482 -19.39 26.22 1.83
CA ASP A 482 -20.06 27.40 2.36
C ASP A 482 -21.25 27.82 1.49
N GLN A 483 -22.14 28.65 2.07
CA GLN A 483 -23.36 29.08 1.39
C GLN A 483 -23.08 29.90 0.13
N ASP A 484 -21.91 30.51 0.01
CA ASP A 484 -21.48 31.29 -1.15
C ASP A 484 -20.67 30.46 -2.16
N TYR A 485 -20.55 29.14 -1.95
CA TYR A 485 -19.70 28.25 -2.74
C TYR A 485 -19.93 28.40 -4.24
N PHE A 486 -21.19 28.35 -4.67
CA PHE A 486 -21.52 28.41 -6.09
C PHE A 486 -21.23 29.77 -6.71
N GLN A 487 -21.30 30.85 -5.92
CA GLN A 487 -20.91 32.19 -6.34
C GLN A 487 -19.41 32.23 -6.61
N ARG A 488 -18.60 31.78 -5.63
CA ARG A 488 -17.13 31.73 -5.76
C ARG A 488 -16.69 30.78 -6.87
N ALA A 489 -17.31 29.61 -6.97
CA ALA A 489 -17.00 28.62 -8.00
C ALA A 489 -17.31 29.16 -9.41
N SER A 490 -18.36 29.97 -9.58
CA SER A 490 -18.73 30.57 -10.88
C SER A 490 -17.71 31.55 -11.44
N LEU A 491 -16.78 32.04 -10.61
CA LEU A 491 -15.65 32.86 -11.06
C LEU A 491 -14.51 32.02 -11.68
N THR A 492 -14.62 30.70 -11.65
CA THR A 492 -13.62 29.79 -12.23
C THR A 492 -13.85 29.67 -13.75
N PRO A 493 -12.82 29.88 -14.59
CA PRO A 493 -12.93 29.64 -16.03
C PRO A 493 -13.40 28.22 -16.35
N GLY A 494 -14.36 28.11 -17.26
CA GLY A 494 -14.97 26.83 -17.64
C GLY A 494 -16.05 26.34 -16.67
N PHE A 495 -16.26 27.00 -15.53
CA PHE A 495 -17.40 26.69 -14.67
C PHE A 495 -18.70 27.13 -15.34
N THR A 496 -19.69 26.25 -15.31
CA THR A 496 -21.02 26.47 -15.87
C THR A 496 -22.06 26.14 -14.81
N PHE A 497 -23.11 26.95 -14.75
CA PHE A 497 -24.23 26.76 -13.86
C PHE A 497 -25.52 26.83 -14.68
N TYR A 498 -26.35 25.80 -14.62
CA TYR A 498 -27.67 25.80 -15.23
C TYR A 498 -28.73 25.60 -14.16
N GLY A 499 -29.70 26.52 -14.09
CA GLY A 499 -30.92 26.38 -13.31
C GLY A 499 -32.01 25.71 -14.14
N TYR A 500 -32.88 24.96 -13.47
CA TYR A 500 -34.05 24.31 -14.03
C TYR A 500 -35.29 24.85 -13.35
N PHE A 501 -36.24 25.32 -14.15
CA PHE A 501 -37.39 26.08 -13.67
C PHE A 501 -38.71 25.47 -14.12
N ILE A 502 -39.72 25.52 -13.26
CA ILE A 502 -41.12 25.32 -13.63
C ILE A 502 -41.83 26.67 -13.39
N GLY A 503 -42.15 27.38 -14.46
CA GLY A 503 -42.53 28.78 -14.36
C GLY A 503 -41.38 29.60 -13.76
N TRP A 504 -41.62 30.27 -12.64
CA TRP A 504 -40.62 31.11 -11.95
C TRP A 504 -39.83 30.36 -10.85
N GLN A 505 -40.24 29.15 -10.48
CA GLN A 505 -39.64 28.42 -9.37
C GLN A 505 -38.45 27.60 -9.84
N MET A 506 -37.29 27.77 -9.20
CA MET A 506 -36.14 26.88 -9.40
C MET A 506 -36.40 25.53 -8.71
N VAL A 507 -36.37 24.45 -9.50
CA VAL A 507 -36.66 23.08 -9.02
C VAL A 507 -35.42 22.19 -9.02
N ALA A 508 -34.40 22.57 -9.77
CA ALA A 508 -33.10 21.90 -9.77
C ALA A 508 -32.01 22.81 -10.32
N PHE A 509 -30.76 22.42 -10.13
CA PHE A 509 -29.61 22.99 -10.80
C PHE A 509 -28.58 21.91 -11.12
N ARG A 510 -27.77 22.17 -12.14
CA ARG A 510 -26.55 21.41 -12.42
C ARG A 510 -25.38 22.35 -12.62
N THR A 511 -24.20 21.90 -12.23
CA THR A 511 -22.93 22.62 -12.44
C THR A 511 -21.91 21.72 -13.11
N SER A 512 -21.04 22.31 -13.92
CA SER A 512 -19.96 21.58 -14.59
C SER A 512 -18.73 22.44 -14.66
N ILE A 513 -17.58 21.78 -14.78
CA ILE A 513 -16.32 22.41 -15.13
C ILE A 513 -15.90 21.85 -16.48
N VAL A 514 -15.74 22.73 -17.46
CA VAL A 514 -15.23 22.40 -18.79
C VAL A 514 -13.75 22.72 -18.86
N ALA A 515 -12.93 21.75 -19.22
CA ALA A 515 -11.49 21.90 -19.32
C ALA A 515 -10.89 20.86 -20.27
N ASP A 516 -9.90 21.26 -21.08
CA ASP A 516 -9.05 20.36 -21.87
C ASP A 516 -9.82 19.34 -22.75
N ASN A 517 -10.92 19.82 -23.35
CA ASN A 517 -11.85 19.01 -24.15
C ASN A 517 -12.60 17.95 -23.33
N GLU A 518 -12.77 18.17 -22.04
CA GLU A 518 -13.53 17.33 -21.12
C GLU A 518 -14.57 18.17 -20.39
N ILE A 519 -15.68 17.53 -20.01
CA ILE A 519 -16.67 18.11 -19.12
C ILE A 519 -16.78 17.28 -17.85
N ILE A 520 -16.61 17.94 -16.71
CA ILE A 520 -16.68 17.34 -15.39
C ILE A 520 -17.98 17.81 -14.74
N ALA A 521 -18.95 16.91 -14.61
CA ALA A 521 -20.12 17.14 -13.79
C ALA A 521 -19.67 17.33 -12.34
N HIS A 522 -20.05 18.47 -11.76
CA HIS A 522 -19.55 18.90 -10.47
C HIS A 522 -20.58 18.64 -9.37
N TYR A 523 -21.56 19.54 -9.23
CA TYR A 523 -22.69 19.40 -8.31
C TYR A 523 -24.03 19.49 -9.00
N VAL A 524 -25.00 18.80 -8.42
CA VAL A 524 -26.42 18.94 -8.74
C VAL A 524 -27.20 19.13 -7.45
N GLY A 525 -28.28 19.89 -7.54
CA GLY A 525 -29.31 19.99 -6.50
C GLY A 525 -30.67 19.86 -7.16
N TYR A 526 -31.61 19.19 -6.51
CA TYR A 526 -32.95 19.02 -7.05
C TYR A 526 -33.96 18.74 -5.94
N ASP A 527 -35.19 19.14 -6.19
CA ASP A 527 -36.33 18.76 -5.36
C ASP A 527 -36.66 17.27 -5.59
N VAL A 528 -36.76 16.51 -4.49
CA VAL A 528 -36.94 15.06 -4.53
C VAL A 528 -38.31 14.67 -5.07
N GLU A 529 -39.36 15.39 -4.67
CA GLU A 529 -40.74 15.11 -5.08
C GLU A 529 -40.92 15.43 -6.58
N ILE A 530 -40.38 16.57 -7.01
CA ILE A 530 -40.42 16.97 -8.43
C ILE A 530 -39.61 15.99 -9.28
N ASN A 531 -38.49 15.46 -8.78
CA ASN A 531 -37.68 14.48 -9.48
C ASN A 531 -38.41 13.14 -9.70
N GLU A 532 -39.21 12.67 -8.75
CA GLU A 532 -39.98 11.42 -8.91
C GLU A 532 -41.01 11.53 -10.05
N GLU A 533 -41.70 12.68 -10.14
CA GLU A 533 -42.71 12.92 -11.15
C GLU A 533 -42.09 13.24 -12.53
N ASN A 534 -41.14 14.17 -12.57
CA ASN A 534 -40.63 14.81 -13.79
C ASN A 534 -39.26 14.26 -14.26
N ARG A 535 -38.63 13.36 -13.50
CA ARG A 535 -37.31 12.74 -13.80
C ARG A 535 -36.17 13.74 -14.00
N VAL A 536 -36.16 14.81 -13.20
CA VAL A 536 -35.24 15.94 -13.34
C VAL A 536 -33.77 15.51 -13.30
N TYR A 537 -33.39 14.61 -12.39
CA TYR A 537 -32.01 14.14 -12.31
C TYR A 537 -31.56 13.42 -13.59
N LEU A 538 -32.41 12.54 -14.13
CA LEU A 538 -32.09 11.84 -15.37
C LEU A 538 -32.07 12.80 -16.57
N ARG A 539 -32.91 13.84 -16.55
CA ARG A 539 -32.86 14.93 -17.54
C ARG A 539 -31.51 15.64 -17.50
N MET A 540 -31.03 16.03 -16.31
CA MET A 540 -29.71 16.66 -16.14
C MET A 540 -28.56 15.80 -16.68
N LEU A 541 -28.61 14.47 -16.49
CA LEU A 541 -27.61 13.56 -17.05
C LEU A 541 -27.60 13.57 -18.59
N TYR A 542 -28.76 13.65 -19.23
CA TYR A 542 -28.83 13.79 -20.69
C TYR A 542 -28.38 15.18 -21.14
N ASP A 543 -28.67 16.24 -20.40
CA ASP A 543 -28.22 17.59 -20.75
C ASP A 543 -26.69 17.73 -20.65
N TYR A 544 -26.03 17.08 -19.68
CA TYR A 544 -24.56 16.99 -19.65
C TYR A 544 -24.01 16.30 -20.91
N LEU A 545 -24.65 15.22 -21.34
CA LEU A 545 -24.25 14.48 -22.53
C LEU A 545 -24.49 15.30 -23.80
N GLU A 546 -25.63 15.97 -23.89
CA GLU A 546 -25.96 16.84 -25.01
C GLU A 546 -24.97 18.00 -25.13
N GLU A 547 -24.63 18.65 -24.02
CA GLU A 547 -23.59 19.68 -23.99
C GLU A 547 -22.23 19.13 -24.42
N ALA A 548 -21.88 17.91 -23.99
CA ALA A 548 -20.62 17.26 -24.39
C ALA A 548 -20.56 16.96 -25.89
N VAL A 549 -21.65 16.44 -26.45
CA VAL A 549 -21.76 16.10 -27.88
C VAL A 549 -21.77 17.37 -28.74
N GLN A 550 -22.59 18.36 -28.39
CA GLN A 550 -22.72 19.61 -29.16
C GLN A 550 -21.40 20.39 -29.24
N ASN A 551 -20.61 20.38 -28.15
CA ASN A 551 -19.33 21.08 -28.10
C ASN A 551 -18.13 20.20 -28.51
N ASN A 552 -18.36 18.96 -28.97
CA ASN A 552 -17.32 18.00 -29.37
C ASN A 552 -16.27 17.72 -28.28
N TYR A 553 -16.67 17.73 -27.01
CA TYR A 553 -15.80 17.28 -25.93
C TYR A 553 -15.51 15.79 -26.09
N ARG A 554 -14.33 15.34 -25.65
CA ARG A 554 -13.85 13.96 -25.73
C ARG A 554 -14.48 13.07 -24.66
N THR A 555 -14.61 13.58 -23.44
CA THR A 555 -15.02 12.82 -22.26
C THR A 555 -15.98 13.61 -21.39
N LEU A 556 -16.94 12.90 -20.78
CA LEU A 556 -17.86 13.40 -19.78
C LEU A 556 -17.69 12.60 -18.48
N HIS A 557 -17.21 13.26 -17.42
CA HIS A 557 -17.07 12.68 -16.09
C HIS A 557 -18.31 13.00 -15.27
N LEU A 558 -19.07 11.98 -14.87
CA LEU A 558 -20.32 12.11 -14.12
C LEU A 558 -20.16 11.96 -12.61
N GLY A 559 -18.94 11.76 -12.10
CA GLY A 559 -18.67 11.58 -10.67
C GLY A 559 -19.05 10.18 -10.16
N ARG A 560 -19.15 10.03 -8.83
CA ARG A 560 -19.13 8.72 -8.15
C ARG A 560 -20.48 8.15 -7.71
N THR A 561 -21.45 9.01 -7.43
CA THR A 561 -22.76 8.57 -6.90
C THR A 561 -23.66 8.00 -7.99
N ALA A 562 -24.79 7.38 -7.61
CA ALA A 562 -25.85 6.99 -8.55
C ALA A 562 -25.35 6.14 -9.75
N LEU A 563 -24.49 5.16 -9.46
CA LEU A 563 -23.77 4.33 -10.44
C LEU A 563 -24.69 3.68 -11.48
N GLU A 564 -25.82 3.12 -11.04
CA GLU A 564 -26.73 2.40 -11.92
C GLU A 564 -27.39 3.31 -12.96
N ILE A 565 -27.88 4.48 -12.55
CA ILE A 565 -28.57 5.42 -13.46
C ILE A 565 -27.59 6.05 -14.45
N LYS A 566 -26.36 6.36 -14.01
CA LYS A 566 -25.28 6.85 -14.90
C LYS A 566 -24.85 5.79 -15.91
N SER A 567 -24.72 4.53 -15.50
CA SER A 567 -24.44 3.44 -16.44
C SER A 567 -25.57 3.25 -17.47
N SER A 568 -26.80 3.64 -17.13
CA SER A 568 -27.95 3.52 -18.05
C SER A 568 -27.94 4.50 -19.21
N ILE A 569 -27.10 5.54 -19.15
CA ILE A 569 -26.91 6.50 -20.25
C ILE A 569 -25.60 6.28 -21.01
N GLY A 570 -24.78 5.31 -20.59
CA GLY A 570 -23.57 4.89 -21.31
C GLY A 570 -22.29 4.99 -20.50
N ALA A 571 -22.35 5.43 -19.24
CA ALA A 571 -21.15 5.64 -18.45
C ALA A 571 -20.48 4.33 -18.02
N VAL A 572 -19.17 4.30 -18.15
CA VAL A 572 -18.27 3.22 -17.76
C VAL A 572 -17.53 3.62 -16.49
N ARG A 573 -17.18 2.63 -15.67
CA ARG A 573 -16.46 2.85 -14.41
C ARG A 573 -14.98 3.15 -14.63
N GLN A 574 -14.48 4.09 -13.84
CA GLN A 574 -13.07 4.39 -13.65
C GLN A 574 -12.77 4.24 -12.16
N GLU A 575 -12.00 3.20 -11.82
CA GLU A 575 -11.68 2.83 -10.44
C GLU A 575 -10.60 3.75 -9.87
N PHE A 576 -10.72 4.08 -8.59
CA PHE A 576 -9.76 4.88 -7.85
C PHE A 576 -9.48 4.27 -6.50
N THR A 577 -8.20 4.18 -6.13
CA THR A 577 -7.78 3.70 -4.81
C THR A 577 -7.51 4.88 -3.88
N LEU A 578 -7.88 4.75 -2.62
CA LEU A 578 -7.50 5.71 -1.58
C LEU A 578 -6.58 5.04 -0.58
N LEU A 579 -5.69 5.83 0.01
CA LEU A 579 -4.87 5.40 1.15
C LEU A 579 -5.23 6.20 2.38
N TYR A 580 -5.26 5.53 3.53
CA TYR A 580 -5.46 6.17 4.83
C TYR A 580 -4.35 5.80 5.82
N ASN A 581 -3.92 6.78 6.60
CA ASN A 581 -3.10 6.57 7.79
C ASN A 581 -3.47 7.57 8.89
N SER A 582 -3.33 7.16 10.14
CA SER A 582 -3.43 8.06 11.29
C SER A 582 -2.38 7.70 12.32
N ARG A 583 -1.76 8.73 12.91
CA ARG A 583 -0.83 8.57 14.05
C ARG A 583 -1.55 8.58 15.39
N ASN A 584 -2.78 9.10 15.42
CA ASN A 584 -3.59 9.07 16.63
C ASN A 584 -4.12 7.64 16.80
N TRP A 585 -3.76 6.99 17.90
CA TRP A 585 -4.09 5.59 18.15
C TRP A 585 -5.60 5.30 18.03
N LEU A 586 -6.45 6.24 18.46
CA LEU A 586 -7.90 6.12 18.40
C LEU A 586 -8.37 6.13 16.95
N PHE A 587 -7.95 7.11 16.16
CA PHE A 587 -8.34 7.20 14.75
C PHE A 587 -7.69 6.12 13.89
N ALA A 588 -6.48 5.66 14.22
CA ALA A 588 -5.85 4.51 13.59
C ALA A 588 -6.64 3.21 13.83
N ALA A 589 -7.16 3.02 15.05
CA ALA A 589 -8.01 1.89 15.42
C ALA A 589 -9.38 1.96 14.72
N LEU A 590 -10.04 3.13 14.76
CA LEU A 590 -11.31 3.36 14.06
C LEU A 590 -11.13 3.16 12.55
N GLY A 591 -10.07 3.72 11.97
CA GLY A 591 -9.70 3.53 10.57
C GLY A 591 -9.49 2.06 10.22
N LYS A 592 -8.76 1.30 11.04
CA LYS A 592 -8.60 -0.16 10.83
C LYS A 592 -9.94 -0.89 10.74
N TYR A 593 -10.90 -0.47 11.55
CA TYR A 593 -12.19 -1.15 11.67
C TYR A 593 -13.19 -0.71 10.57
N PHE A 594 -13.24 0.59 10.25
CA PHE A 594 -14.24 1.14 9.32
C PHE A 594 -13.79 1.14 7.87
N ILE A 595 -12.52 1.42 7.59
CA ILE A 595 -12.04 1.67 6.22
C ILE A 595 -12.06 0.39 5.37
N GLY A 596 -11.78 -0.78 5.97
CA GLY A 596 -11.93 -2.08 5.30
C GLY A 596 -13.38 -2.56 5.17
N LYS A 597 -14.35 -1.82 5.72
CA LYS A 597 -15.77 -2.18 5.75
C LYS A 597 -16.67 -1.16 5.04
N ILE A 598 -16.12 -0.11 4.42
CA ILE A 598 -16.88 0.78 3.54
C ILE A 598 -17.31 -0.09 2.35
N PRO A 599 -18.59 -0.48 2.25
CA PRO A 599 -19.01 -1.37 1.19
C PRO A 599 -18.94 -0.57 -0.12
N ALA A 600 -18.19 -1.07 -1.11
CA ALA A 600 -18.43 -0.64 -2.48
C ALA A 600 -19.88 -1.02 -2.80
N THR A 601 -20.74 -0.03 -3.06
CA THR A 601 -22.16 -0.27 -3.31
C THR A 601 -22.30 -1.25 -4.47
N SER A 602 -22.84 -2.44 -4.22
CA SER A 602 -23.09 -3.41 -5.28
C SER A 602 -24.17 -2.84 -6.20
N PHE A 603 -23.80 -2.49 -7.42
CA PHE A 603 -24.75 -2.01 -8.43
C PHE A 603 -24.68 -2.91 -9.66
N ILE A 604 -25.77 -2.94 -10.42
CA ILE A 604 -25.86 -3.72 -11.65
C ILE A 604 -25.47 -2.79 -12.82
N PRO A 605 -24.29 -2.97 -13.45
CA PRO A 605 -23.91 -2.13 -14.58
C PRO A 605 -24.88 -2.33 -15.74
N ARG A 606 -25.35 -1.23 -16.31
CA ARG A 606 -26.20 -1.22 -17.50
C ARG A 606 -25.34 -1.08 -18.76
N SER A 607 -25.77 -1.73 -19.84
CA SER A 607 -25.16 -1.61 -21.17
C SER A 607 -26.26 -1.13 -22.12
N PRO A 608 -26.33 0.18 -22.39
CA PRO A 608 -27.47 0.77 -23.10
C PRO A 608 -27.36 0.71 -24.61
N PHE A 609 -26.16 0.47 -25.14
CA PHE A 609 -25.86 0.47 -26.57
C PHE A 609 -26.07 -0.90 -27.21
N LYS A 610 -26.37 -0.94 -28.51
CA LYS A 610 -26.66 -2.16 -29.29
C LYS A 610 -25.53 -3.17 -29.20
#